data_AF-A0A7S1L5V5-F1
#
_entry.id   AF-A0A7S1L5V5-F1
#
_cell.length_a   1.000
_cell.length_b   1.000
_cell.length_c   1.000
_cell.angle_alpha   90.00
_cell.angle_beta   90.00
_cell.angle_gamma   90.00
#
_symmetry.space_group_name_H-M   'P 1'
#
loop_
_entity.id
_entity.type
_entity.pdbx_description
1 polymer ?
#
loop_
_entity_poly.entity_id
_entity_poly.type
_entity_poly.pdbx_seq_one_letter_code
_entity_poly.pdbx_strand_id
1 'polypeptide(L)'
;EFSGVSTPLPATPSAEAGAPIQHLDDALLGPMLPTGPMAGPMLGSLECPTVGSMYHHLGLCKPCAHAFRMGCRNGAACPFCHLCGANEIKRRKKERQGTRRSAPRHVAHTVVATPWDLVKVL
;
A
#
# COMPACT_ATOMS: atom_id res chain seq x y z
N GLU A 1 -42.98 -15.88 14.25
CA GLU A 1 -42.25 -15.43 15.43
C GLU A 1 -40.76 -15.67 15.20
N PHE A 2 -39.99 -14.61 15.04
CA PHE A 2 -38.58 -14.67 14.67
C PHE A 2 -37.74 -14.63 15.95
N SER A 3 -37.32 -15.79 16.42
CA SER A 3 -36.44 -15.93 17.57
C SER A 3 -35.06 -15.35 17.23
N GLY A 4 -34.75 -14.21 17.86
CA GLY A 4 -33.48 -13.50 17.73
C GLY A 4 -32.33 -14.31 18.29
N VAL A 5 -31.37 -14.64 17.43
CA VAL A 5 -30.09 -15.24 17.82
C VAL A 5 -29.16 -14.08 18.21
N SER A 6 -28.95 -13.90 19.50
CA SER A 6 -27.99 -12.92 20.04
C SER A 6 -26.61 -13.55 20.04
N THR A 7 -25.73 -13.11 19.14
CA THR A 7 -24.30 -13.42 19.20
C THR A 7 -23.56 -12.22 19.79
N PRO A 8 -22.83 -12.37 20.92
CA PRO A 8 -22.06 -11.25 21.47
C PRO A 8 -20.79 -10.99 20.65
N LEU A 9 -20.46 -9.71 20.46
CA LEU A 9 -19.21 -9.27 19.85
C LEU A 9 -18.03 -9.44 20.83
N PRO A 10 -16.81 -9.73 20.34
CA PRO A 10 -15.61 -9.75 21.18
C PRO A 10 -15.17 -8.33 21.56
N ALA A 11 -14.80 -8.16 22.83
CA ALA A 11 -14.22 -6.93 23.37
C ALA A 11 -12.83 -6.66 22.78
N THR A 12 -12.56 -5.42 22.39
CA THR A 12 -11.23 -4.93 22.01
C THR A 12 -10.35 -4.74 23.25
N PRO A 13 -9.04 -5.00 23.17
CA PRO A 13 -8.13 -4.74 24.28
C PRO A 13 -7.91 -3.24 24.49
N SER A 14 -7.98 -2.82 25.76
CA SER A 14 -7.57 -1.51 26.27
C SER A 14 -6.11 -1.23 25.92
N ALA A 15 -5.87 -0.12 25.21
CA ALA A 15 -4.57 0.51 25.15
C ALA A 15 -4.43 1.42 26.38
N GLU A 16 -3.66 0.97 27.37
CA GLU A 16 -3.24 1.81 28.48
C GLU A 16 -1.86 2.41 28.21
N ALA A 17 -1.87 3.74 28.08
CA ALA A 17 -0.71 4.59 28.07
C ALA A 17 -0.16 4.78 29.48
N GLY A 18 1.15 4.99 29.60
CA GLY A 18 1.75 5.71 30.72
C GLY A 18 2.91 5.02 31.41
N ALA A 19 4.11 5.10 30.82
CA ALA A 19 5.35 4.91 31.58
C ALA A 19 5.79 6.25 32.19
N PRO A 20 6.18 6.31 33.48
CA PRO A 20 6.58 7.54 34.14
C PRO A 20 8.05 7.88 33.86
N ILE A 21 8.29 9.15 33.51
CA ILE A 21 9.57 9.86 33.72
C ILE A 21 9.59 10.19 35.23
N GLN A 22 10.65 10.12 36.04
CA GLN A 22 11.87 10.97 36.06
C GLN A 22 12.89 10.45 37.13
N HIS A 23 14.20 10.45 36.80
CA HIS A 23 15.39 10.84 37.63
C HIS A 23 16.66 10.41 36.86
N LEU A 24 17.47 11.24 36.19
CA LEU A 24 18.46 12.30 36.58
C LEU A 24 19.72 11.81 37.32
N ASP A 25 20.76 11.45 36.55
CA ASP A 25 22.22 11.77 36.61
C ASP A 25 22.90 10.76 35.62
N ASP A 26 23.90 11.01 34.79
CA ASP A 26 25.16 11.73 34.92
C ASP A 26 25.79 11.91 33.50
N ALA A 27 26.87 12.69 33.41
CA ALA A 27 27.47 13.26 32.20
C ALA A 27 27.89 12.29 31.06
N LEU A 28 27.67 12.68 29.78
CA LEU A 28 28.73 13.07 28.81
C LEU A 28 28.16 13.46 27.44
N LEU A 29 28.67 14.55 26.89
CA LEU A 29 28.44 14.97 25.51
C LEU A 29 28.91 13.88 24.53
N GLY A 30 27.98 13.15 23.91
CA GLY A 30 28.19 12.41 22.67
C GLY A 30 27.58 13.19 21.49
N PRO A 31 28.18 13.18 20.28
CA PRO A 31 27.61 13.89 19.15
C PRO A 31 26.22 13.33 18.84
N MET A 32 25.22 14.23 18.87
CA MET A 32 23.85 13.99 18.42
C MET A 32 23.85 13.68 16.91
N LEU A 33 24.26 12.47 16.54
CA LEU A 33 23.93 11.90 15.25
C LEU A 33 22.49 11.37 15.38
N PRO A 34 21.53 11.80 14.56
CA PRO A 34 20.26 11.09 14.44
C PRO A 34 20.53 9.79 13.65
N THR A 35 21.19 8.81 14.28
CA THR A 35 21.25 7.43 13.79
C THR A 35 19.97 6.69 14.18
N GLY A 36 18.81 7.29 13.89
CA GLY A 36 17.61 6.48 13.73
C GLY A 36 17.74 5.79 12.37
N PRO A 37 17.56 4.46 12.26
CA PRO A 37 17.41 3.87 10.93
C PRO A 37 16.27 4.63 10.26
N MET A 38 16.54 5.22 9.09
CA MET A 38 15.51 5.72 8.19
C MET A 38 14.74 4.48 7.71
N ALA A 39 13.93 3.91 8.59
CA ALA A 39 13.16 2.70 8.36
C ALA A 39 12.00 3.10 7.45
N GLY A 40 12.28 3.15 6.15
CA GLY A 40 11.23 3.07 5.16
C GLY A 40 10.32 1.87 5.47
N PRO A 41 9.04 1.93 5.10
CA PRO A 41 8.08 0.90 5.48
C PRO A 41 8.61 -0.48 5.07
N MET A 42 8.75 -1.39 6.05
CA MET A 42 9.27 -2.72 5.79
C MET A 42 8.38 -3.45 4.79
N LEU A 43 8.99 -4.01 3.75
CA LEU A 43 8.29 -4.83 2.76
C LEU A 43 7.61 -6.01 3.44
N GLY A 44 6.32 -6.22 3.16
CA GLY A 44 5.52 -7.25 3.81
C GLY A 44 4.86 -6.80 5.12
N SER A 45 5.08 -5.56 5.57
CA SER A 45 4.32 -4.96 6.68
C SER A 45 2.92 -4.52 6.23
N LEU A 46 2.03 -4.24 7.19
CA LEU A 46 0.66 -3.77 6.92
C LEU A 46 0.63 -2.49 6.07
N GLU A 47 1.63 -1.62 6.23
CA GLU A 47 1.75 -0.35 5.51
C GLU A 47 2.37 -0.49 4.10
N CYS A 48 3.11 -1.57 3.84
CA CYS A 48 3.68 -1.85 2.53
C CYS A 48 3.70 -3.37 2.26
N PRO A 49 2.51 -3.99 2.06
CA PRO A 49 2.38 -5.44 1.98
C PRO A 49 3.04 -6.03 0.75
N THR A 50 3.36 -5.21 -0.25
CA THR A 50 3.94 -5.63 -1.52
C THR A 50 4.91 -4.60 -2.06
N VAL A 51 5.82 -5.00 -2.95
CA VAL A 51 6.72 -4.07 -3.66
C VAL A 51 5.93 -2.98 -4.39
N GLY A 52 4.79 -3.35 -4.99
CA GLY A 52 3.91 -2.40 -5.67
C GLY A 52 3.18 -1.40 -4.76
N SER A 53 3.21 -1.60 -3.44
CA SER A 53 2.56 -0.73 -2.46
C SER A 53 3.41 0.46 -2.04
N MET A 54 4.71 0.51 -2.37
CA MET A 54 5.63 1.57 -1.91
C MET A 54 5.13 2.99 -2.21
N TYR A 55 4.56 3.20 -3.39
CA TYR A 55 4.05 4.51 -3.83
C TYR A 55 2.53 4.66 -3.66
N HIS A 56 1.93 3.89 -2.74
CA HIS A 56 0.48 3.95 -2.51
C HIS A 56 0.05 5.30 -1.92
N HIS A 57 0.77 5.79 -0.91
CA HIS A 57 0.51 7.07 -0.26
C HIS A 57 0.60 8.27 -1.22
N LEU A 58 1.37 8.16 -2.30
CA LEU A 58 1.47 9.17 -3.36
C LEU A 58 0.38 9.04 -4.44
N GLY A 59 -0.46 8.00 -4.39
CA GLY A 59 -1.44 7.68 -5.44
C GLY A 59 -0.84 7.13 -6.74
N LEU A 60 0.49 7.12 -6.89
CA LEU A 60 1.22 6.66 -8.08
C LEU A 60 1.30 5.14 -8.22
N CYS A 61 0.87 4.40 -7.20
CA CYS A 61 0.82 2.94 -7.23
C CYS A 61 -0.07 2.39 -8.35
N LYS A 62 0.08 1.10 -8.67
CA LYS A 62 -0.75 0.39 -9.64
C LYS A 62 -1.50 -0.75 -8.96
N PRO A 63 -2.85 -0.74 -8.92
CA PRO A 63 -3.61 -1.72 -8.15
C PRO A 63 -3.47 -3.13 -8.72
N CYS A 64 -3.34 -4.12 -7.84
CA CYS A 64 -3.31 -5.53 -8.20
C CYS A 64 -4.71 -6.04 -8.54
N ALA A 65 -4.87 -6.67 -9.71
CA ALA A 65 -6.16 -7.22 -10.15
C ALA A 65 -6.65 -8.40 -9.30
N HIS A 66 -5.74 -9.08 -8.61
CA HIS A 66 -6.01 -10.33 -7.90
C HIS A 66 -6.10 -10.18 -6.38
N ALA A 67 -5.70 -9.02 -5.84
CA ALA A 67 -5.66 -8.78 -4.39
C ALA A 67 -7.01 -9.05 -3.69
N PHE A 68 -8.13 -8.65 -4.31
CA PHE A 68 -9.49 -8.80 -3.75
C PHE A 68 -10.34 -9.87 -4.43
N ARG A 69 -9.76 -10.65 -5.37
CA ARG A 69 -10.50 -11.70 -6.10
C ARG A 69 -10.29 -13.07 -5.44
N MET A 70 -9.17 -13.69 -5.76
CA MET A 70 -8.81 -15.04 -5.29
C MET A 70 -7.55 -15.01 -4.40
N GLY A 71 -7.07 -13.81 -4.06
CA GLY A 71 -5.74 -13.60 -3.48
C GLY A 71 -4.65 -13.55 -4.56
N CYS A 72 -3.62 -12.76 -4.30
CA CYS A 72 -2.45 -12.69 -5.18
C CYS A 72 -1.45 -13.79 -4.83
N ARG A 73 -1.01 -14.56 -5.84
CA ARG A 73 -0.02 -15.63 -5.65
C ARG A 73 1.40 -15.13 -5.40
N ASN A 74 1.70 -13.89 -5.76
CA ASN A 74 3.05 -13.32 -5.64
C ASN A 74 3.37 -12.83 -4.22
N GLY A 75 2.38 -12.80 -3.30
CA GLY A 75 2.57 -12.36 -1.93
C GLY A 75 3.24 -10.99 -1.83
N ALA A 76 4.23 -10.85 -0.94
CA ALA A 76 4.98 -9.60 -0.75
C ALA A 76 5.84 -9.19 -1.95
N ALA A 77 6.21 -10.14 -2.82
CA ALA A 77 6.95 -9.86 -4.04
C ALA A 77 6.04 -9.36 -5.19
N CYS A 78 4.74 -9.17 -4.96
CA CYS A 78 3.85 -8.64 -5.99
C CYS A 78 4.29 -7.24 -6.43
N PRO A 79 4.48 -6.99 -7.75
CA PRO A 79 4.85 -5.67 -8.25
C PRO A 79 3.65 -4.69 -8.28
N PHE A 80 2.46 -5.15 -7.86
CA PHE A 80 1.23 -4.37 -7.85
C PHE A 80 0.73 -4.16 -6.42
N CYS A 81 0.12 -3.00 -6.19
CA CYS A 81 -0.37 -2.59 -4.89
C CYS A 81 -1.55 -3.42 -4.42
N HIS A 82 -1.45 -3.94 -3.19
CA HIS A 82 -2.54 -4.63 -2.49
C HIS A 82 -3.35 -3.72 -1.55
N LEU A 83 -2.90 -2.49 -1.30
CA LEU A 83 -3.60 -1.52 -0.43
C LEU A 83 -4.77 -0.82 -1.12
N CYS A 84 -4.76 -0.76 -2.45
CA CYS A 84 -5.84 -0.14 -3.22
C CYS A 84 -7.13 -0.94 -3.10
N GLY A 85 -8.22 -0.34 -2.61
CA GLY A 85 -9.51 -1.03 -2.49
C GLY A 85 -10.05 -1.65 -3.80
N ALA A 86 -10.94 -2.63 -3.69
CA ALA A 86 -11.47 -3.42 -4.81
C ALA A 86 -12.07 -2.59 -5.97
N ASN A 87 -12.61 -1.40 -5.67
CA ASN A 87 -13.21 -0.51 -6.66
C ASN A 87 -12.21 0.43 -7.34
N GLU A 88 -10.94 0.46 -6.91
CA GLU A 88 -9.93 1.39 -7.44
C GLU A 88 -9.62 1.12 -8.92
N ILE A 89 -9.61 -0.16 -9.33
CA ILE A 89 -9.41 -0.54 -10.73
C ILE A 89 -10.55 0.01 -11.60
N LYS A 90 -11.81 -0.13 -11.13
CA LYS A 90 -12.99 0.37 -11.84
C LYS A 90 -12.99 1.90 -11.88
N ARG A 91 -12.68 2.56 -10.76
CA ARG A 91 -12.60 4.02 -10.63
C ARG A 91 -11.58 4.61 -11.61
N ARG A 92 -10.33 4.12 -11.58
CA ARG A 92 -9.26 4.57 -12.49
C ARG A 92 -9.58 4.28 -13.95
N LYS A 93 -10.26 3.16 -14.25
CA LYS A 93 -10.70 2.85 -15.62
C LYS A 93 -11.75 3.87 -16.10
N LYS A 94 -12.73 4.22 -15.28
CA LYS A 94 -13.75 5.23 -15.60
C LYS A 94 -13.12 6.61 -15.81
N GLU A 95 -12.20 7.01 -14.94
CA GLU A 95 -11.45 8.27 -15.03
C GLU A 95 -10.69 8.38 -16.36
N ARG A 96 -9.94 7.33 -16.73
CA ARG A 96 -9.22 7.25 -18.03
C ARG A 96 -10.14 7.25 -19.25
N GLN A 97 -11.36 6.74 -19.11
CA GLN A 97 -12.34 6.73 -20.21
C GLN A 97 -13.02 8.09 -20.37
N GLY A 98 -13.26 8.81 -19.26
CA GLY A 98 -13.82 10.16 -19.28
C GLY A 98 -12.92 11.15 -20.02
N THR A 99 -11.60 11.05 -19.81
CA THR A 99 -10.62 11.94 -20.48
C THR A 99 -10.35 11.59 -21.95
N ARG A 100 -10.73 10.38 -22.40
CA ARG A 100 -10.53 9.92 -23.79
C ARG A 100 -11.61 10.39 -24.77
N ARG A 101 -12.70 10.99 -24.29
CA ARG A 101 -13.81 11.46 -25.16
C ARG A 101 -13.53 12.79 -25.85
N SER A 102 -12.41 13.46 -25.54
CA SER A 102 -12.04 14.78 -26.05
C SER A 102 -10.72 14.81 -26.84
N ALA A 103 -10.11 13.65 -27.17
CA ALA A 103 -8.89 13.59 -27.98
C ALA A 103 -9.12 12.79 -29.27
N PRO A 104 -8.74 13.31 -30.46
CA PRO A 104 -8.75 12.53 -31.68
C PRO A 104 -7.80 11.32 -31.53
N ARG A 105 -8.27 10.14 -31.96
CA ARG A 105 -7.49 8.89 -31.92
C ARG A 105 -6.39 8.93 -32.98
N HIS A 106 -5.32 9.67 -32.75
CA HIS A 106 -4.06 9.45 -33.48
C HIS A 106 -3.37 8.21 -32.89
N VAL A 107 -3.51 7.08 -33.57
CA VAL A 107 -2.65 5.90 -33.36
C VAL A 107 -1.26 6.22 -33.91
N ALA A 108 -0.46 6.95 -33.14
CA ALA A 108 0.97 7.00 -33.34
C ALA A 108 1.58 5.83 -32.55
N HIS A 109 1.83 4.72 -33.25
CA HIS A 109 2.57 3.59 -32.71
C HIS A 109 4.06 3.98 -32.64
N THR A 110 4.45 4.77 -31.64
CA THR A 110 5.85 4.83 -31.21
C THR A 110 5.94 4.08 -29.90
N VAL A 111 6.27 2.81 -30.00
CA VAL A 111 6.58 1.94 -28.86
C VAL A 111 7.89 2.41 -28.23
N VAL A 112 7.82 3.42 -27.36
CA VAL A 112 8.87 3.60 -26.36
C VAL A 112 8.73 2.44 -25.38
N ALA A 113 9.61 1.45 -25.52
CA ALA A 113 9.68 0.30 -24.63
C ALA A 113 9.73 0.80 -23.19
N THR A 114 8.72 0.43 -22.38
CA THR A 114 8.80 0.72 -20.95
C THR A 114 9.83 -0.23 -20.34
N PRO A 115 10.56 0.16 -19.29
CA PRO A 115 11.52 -0.72 -18.60
C PRO A 115 10.90 -2.06 -18.15
N TRP A 116 9.57 -2.14 -18.05
CA TRP A 116 8.82 -3.34 -17.67
C TRP A 116 8.53 -4.31 -18.82
N ASP A 117 8.73 -3.90 -20.08
CA ASP A 117 8.52 -4.75 -21.27
C ASP A 117 9.73 -5.67 -21.54
N LEU A 118 10.93 -5.31 -21.06
CA LEU A 118 12.16 -6.09 -21.20
C LEU A 118 12.20 -7.33 -20.29
N VAL A 119 11.48 -7.33 -19.17
CA VAL A 119 11.45 -8.44 -18.20
C VAL A 119 10.63 -9.65 -18.69
N LYS A 120 9.91 -9.56 -19.82
CA LYS A 120 9.13 -10.68 -20.39
C LYS A 120 9.85 -11.49 -21.48
N VAL A 121 11.12 -11.19 -21.78
CA VAL A 121 11.89 -11.85 -22.85
C VAL A 121 13.01 -12.74 -22.27
N LEU A 122 13.01 -12.98 -20.96
CA LEU A 122 13.90 -13.93 -20.28
C LEU A 122 13.07 -15.02 -19.60
#